data_AF-A0A8T5U0G5-F1
#
_entry.id   AF-A0A8T5U0G5-F1
#
_cell.length_a   1.000
_cell.length_b   1.000
_cell.length_c   1.000
_cell.angle_alpha   90.00
_cell.angle_beta   90.00
_cell.angle_gamma   90.00
#
_symmetry.space_group_name_H-M   'P 1'
#
loop_
_entity.id
_entity.type
_entity.pdbx_description
1 polymer ?
#
loop_
_entity_poly.entity_id
_entity_poly.type
_entity_poly.pdbx_seq_one_letter_code
_entity_poly.pdbx_strand_id
1 'polypeptide(L)'
;MKIVIILAMHGMPPNDFPQKETLDYFMLHSRLENMPGPPPPKMQQQYEELDSKMRNWPRTQENDQYYLTSNEIAATLSNQTSHSVIVGFNEFCSPSLDEAFEESLQLTPDKIIVITPMMTQGGEHSEKDIPEAIERAKKKNHTTEFSYVWPFNINKIAAFLAEQIKEYY
;
A
#
# COMPACT_ATOMS: atom_id res chain seq x y z
N MET A 1 12.09 -14.53 -17.83
CA MET A 1 10.98 -13.63 -17.50
C MET A 1 11.33 -12.92 -16.20
N LYS A 2 11.52 -11.60 -16.25
CA LYS A 2 11.83 -10.76 -15.09
C LYS A 2 10.52 -10.34 -14.44
N ILE A 3 10.27 -10.85 -13.23
CA ILE A 3 9.08 -10.54 -12.44
C ILE A 3 9.50 -9.62 -11.30
N VAL A 4 8.72 -8.55 -11.09
CA VAL A 4 8.76 -7.72 -9.89
C VAL A 4 7.41 -7.85 -9.20
N ILE A 5 7.43 -7.99 -7.88
CA ILE A 5 6.23 -8.07 -7.06
C ILE A 5 6.07 -6.74 -6.33
N ILE A 6 4.87 -6.18 -6.35
CA ILE A 6 4.50 -5.07 -5.48
C ILE A 6 3.63 -5.64 -4.36
N LEU A 7 4.10 -5.49 -3.13
CA LEU A 7 3.33 -5.75 -1.92
C LEU A 7 2.59 -4.48 -1.52
N ALA A 8 1.31 -4.41 -1.89
CA ALA A 8 0.44 -3.30 -1.55
C ALA A 8 -0.02 -3.41 -0.09
N MET A 9 0.37 -2.44 0.73
CA MET A 9 0.11 -2.37 2.17
C MET A 9 -0.78 -1.17 2.48
N HIS A 10 -1.49 -1.20 3.61
CA HIS A 10 -2.32 -0.09 4.03
C HIS A 10 -1.46 1.13 4.40
N GLY A 11 -0.57 0.93 5.38
CA GLY A 11 0.19 2.00 6.03
C GLY A 11 -0.48 2.43 7.33
N MET A 12 0.27 3.08 8.21
CA MET A 12 -0.22 3.60 9.49
C MET A 12 0.44 4.96 9.75
N PRO A 13 -0.25 5.92 10.39
CA PRO A 13 0.40 7.10 10.94
C PRO A 13 1.40 6.65 12.02
N PRO A 14 2.62 7.21 12.07
CA PRO A 14 3.56 6.87 13.12
C PRO A 14 3.07 7.44 14.45
N ASN A 15 3.28 6.70 15.54
CA ASN A 15 2.73 7.02 16.86
C ASN A 15 3.27 8.33 17.46
N ASP A 16 4.39 8.83 16.96
CA ASP A 16 5.03 10.09 17.37
C ASP A 16 4.75 11.26 16.42
N PHE A 17 3.89 11.08 15.42
CA PHE A 17 3.44 12.18 14.56
C PHE A 17 2.72 13.24 15.41
N PRO A 18 2.92 14.56 15.16
CA PRO A 18 2.30 15.60 15.98
C PRO A 18 0.78 15.49 16.04
N GLN A 19 0.22 15.28 17.25
CA GLN A 19 -1.22 15.00 17.44
C GLN A 19 -2.14 16.02 16.77
N LYS A 20 -1.81 17.32 16.84
CA LYS A 20 -2.59 18.38 16.18
C LYS A 20 -2.64 18.16 14.67
N GLU A 21 -1.52 17.85 14.06
CA GLU A 21 -1.42 17.63 12.62
C GLU A 21 -2.10 16.33 12.19
N THR A 22 -2.06 15.28 13.03
CA THR A 22 -2.85 14.06 12.82
C THR A 22 -4.35 14.39 12.74
N LEU A 23 -4.86 15.19 13.68
CA LEU A 23 -6.26 15.59 13.70
C LEU A 23 -6.63 16.47 12.50
N ASP A 24 -5.76 17.43 12.16
CA ASP A 24 -5.95 18.31 11.00
C ASP A 24 -5.97 17.49 9.69
N TYR A 25 -5.07 16.50 9.56
CA TYR A 25 -5.03 15.58 8.42
C TYR A 25 -6.34 14.81 8.27
N PHE A 26 -6.80 14.11 9.32
CA PHE A 26 -8.02 13.29 9.21
C PHE A 26 -9.27 14.14 8.96
N MET A 27 -9.33 15.34 9.54
CA MET A 27 -10.41 16.29 9.27
C MET A 27 -10.42 16.73 7.80
N LEU A 28 -9.25 17.04 7.24
CA LEU A 28 -9.12 17.44 5.84
C LEU A 28 -9.43 16.27 4.91
N HIS A 29 -8.87 15.09 5.18
CA HIS A 29 -9.09 13.86 4.41
C HIS A 29 -10.58 13.55 4.26
N SER A 30 -11.29 13.43 5.40
CA SER A 30 -12.73 13.15 5.41
C SER A 30 -13.54 14.23 4.67
N ARG A 31 -13.16 15.52 4.78
CA ARG A 31 -13.83 16.59 4.04
C ARG A 31 -13.61 16.47 2.54
N LEU A 32 -12.41 16.11 2.10
CA LEU A 32 -12.09 15.96 0.68
C LEU A 32 -12.83 14.79 0.06
N GLU A 33 -12.86 13.63 0.73
CA GLU A 33 -13.57 12.43 0.25
C GLU A 33 -15.07 12.67 0.05
N ASN A 34 -15.69 13.45 0.94
CA ASN A 34 -17.13 13.70 0.94
C ASN A 34 -17.52 14.98 0.15
N MET A 35 -16.55 15.67 -0.45
CA MET A 35 -16.83 16.94 -1.14
C MET A 35 -17.40 16.71 -2.54
N PRO A 36 -18.53 17.37 -2.91
CA PRO A 36 -18.97 17.38 -4.28
C PRO A 36 -18.09 18.33 -5.12
N GLY A 37 -17.35 17.77 -6.07
CA GLY A 37 -16.52 18.54 -7.00
C GLY A 37 -15.12 18.85 -6.46
N PRO A 38 -14.34 19.67 -7.20
CA PRO A 38 -12.94 19.92 -6.87
C PRO A 38 -12.79 20.75 -5.59
N PRO A 39 -11.83 20.42 -4.72
CA PRO A 39 -11.61 21.16 -3.48
C PRO A 39 -11.03 22.56 -3.71
N PRO A 40 -11.22 23.51 -2.77
CA PRO A 40 -10.57 24.80 -2.82
C PRO A 40 -9.03 24.63 -2.85
N PRO A 41 -8.28 25.36 -3.71
CA PRO A 41 -6.83 25.15 -3.87
C PRO A 41 -6.04 25.21 -2.56
N LYS A 42 -6.39 26.13 -1.66
CA LYS A 42 -5.73 26.25 -0.36
C LYS A 42 -5.96 25.03 0.54
N MET A 43 -7.17 24.45 0.50
CA MET A 43 -7.50 23.26 1.28
C MET A 43 -6.75 22.04 0.74
N GLN A 44 -6.72 21.89 -0.59
CA GLN A 44 -5.97 20.83 -1.24
C GLN A 44 -4.48 20.92 -0.93
N GLN A 45 -3.88 22.11 -1.05
CA GLN A 45 -2.47 22.32 -0.70
C GLN A 45 -2.17 21.95 0.76
N GLN A 46 -3.02 22.36 1.71
CA GLN A 46 -2.83 22.03 3.12
C GLN A 46 -2.89 20.53 3.37
N TYR A 47 -3.80 19.82 2.69
CA TYR A 47 -3.88 18.37 2.77
C TYR A 47 -2.63 17.70 2.20
N GLU A 48 -2.19 18.11 1.00
CA GLU A 48 -1.00 17.56 0.34
C GLU A 48 0.28 17.79 1.17
N GLU A 49 0.42 18.96 1.82
CA GLU A 49 1.53 19.24 2.73
C GLU A 49 1.54 18.31 3.94
N LEU A 50 0.38 18.06 4.56
CA LEU A 50 0.25 17.15 5.70
C LEU A 50 0.44 15.69 5.30
N ASP A 51 -0.14 15.25 4.18
CA ASP A 51 0.04 13.91 3.63
C ASP A 51 1.51 13.63 3.33
N SER A 52 2.17 14.55 2.61
CA SER A 52 3.61 14.43 2.31
C SER A 52 4.45 14.36 3.57
N LYS A 53 4.16 15.20 4.58
CA LYS A 53 4.86 15.16 5.86
C LYS A 53 4.64 13.85 6.60
N MET A 54 3.41 13.33 6.63
CA MET A 54 3.08 12.07 7.31
C MET A 54 3.77 10.88 6.63
N ARG A 55 3.72 10.82 5.29
CA ARG A 55 4.34 9.78 4.47
C ARG A 55 5.85 9.70 4.64
N ASN A 56 6.50 10.86 4.69
CA ASN A 56 7.96 10.97 4.81
C ASN A 56 8.46 11.09 6.26
N TRP A 57 7.57 10.98 7.26
CA TRP A 57 7.98 11.03 8.65
C TRP A 57 8.90 9.84 8.98
N PRO A 58 10.05 10.04 9.65
CA PRO A 58 11.00 8.96 9.93
C PRO A 58 10.34 7.77 10.63
N ARG A 59 10.57 6.57 10.10
CA ARG A 59 10.02 5.32 10.62
C ARG A 59 11.05 4.58 11.45
N THR A 60 10.64 4.16 12.64
CA THR A 60 11.45 3.48 13.65
C THR A 60 10.66 2.31 14.23
N GLN A 61 11.33 1.42 14.93
CA GLN A 61 10.66 0.30 15.60
C GLN A 61 9.69 0.79 16.69
N GLU A 62 10.03 1.90 17.35
CA GLU A 62 9.27 2.47 18.44
C GLU A 62 8.01 3.20 17.97
N ASN A 63 8.07 3.89 16.82
CA ASN A 63 6.95 4.70 16.33
C ASN A 63 6.07 4.02 15.27
N ASP A 64 6.55 3.01 14.54
CA ASP A 64 5.79 2.37 13.48
C ASP A 64 6.25 0.92 13.21
N GLN A 65 5.83 0.00 14.09
CA GLN A 65 6.04 -1.43 13.90
C GLN A 65 5.35 -1.97 12.63
N TYR A 66 4.23 -1.35 12.20
CA TYR A 66 3.49 -1.79 11.01
C TYR A 66 4.35 -1.62 9.75
N TYR A 67 5.04 -0.48 9.62
CA TYR A 67 5.99 -0.24 8.53
C TYR A 67 7.13 -1.27 8.52
N LEU A 68 7.74 -1.56 9.67
CA LEU A 68 8.83 -2.54 9.74
C LEU A 68 8.36 -3.95 9.37
N THR A 69 7.22 -4.39 9.91
CA THR A 69 6.66 -5.70 9.59
C THR A 69 6.23 -5.79 8.11
N SER A 70 5.75 -4.70 7.52
CA SER A 70 5.45 -4.64 6.07
C SER A 70 6.69 -4.92 5.22
N ASN A 71 7.83 -4.33 5.58
CA ASN A 71 9.11 -4.56 4.90
C ASN A 71 9.67 -5.96 5.18
N GLU A 72 9.48 -6.50 6.38
CA GLU A 72 9.87 -7.88 6.72
C GLU A 72 9.07 -8.91 5.91
N ILE A 73 7.77 -8.69 5.73
CA ILE A 73 6.93 -9.53 4.85
C ILE A 73 7.47 -9.48 3.42
N ALA A 74 7.80 -8.29 2.91
CA ALA A 74 8.37 -8.15 1.57
C ALA A 74 9.70 -8.89 1.41
N ALA A 75 10.61 -8.76 2.39
CA ALA A 75 11.89 -9.47 2.38
C ALA A 75 11.68 -11.00 2.41
N THR A 76 10.78 -11.47 3.28
CA THR A 76 10.44 -12.90 3.38
C THR A 76 9.80 -13.42 2.10
N LEU A 77 8.87 -12.68 1.51
CA LEU A 77 8.24 -13.02 0.24
C LEU A 77 9.24 -13.03 -0.92
N SER A 78 10.18 -12.08 -0.93
CA SER A 78 11.26 -12.02 -1.92
C SER A 78 12.11 -13.28 -1.85
N ASN A 79 12.48 -13.73 -0.65
CA ASN A 79 13.25 -14.96 -0.45
C ASN A 79 12.46 -16.20 -0.89
N GLN A 80 11.17 -16.29 -0.55
CA GLN A 80 10.32 -17.43 -0.90
C GLN A 80 10.04 -17.55 -2.41
N THR A 81 9.96 -16.42 -3.11
CA THR A 81 9.61 -16.38 -4.54
C THR A 81 10.83 -16.23 -5.46
N SER A 82 12.00 -15.88 -4.93
CA SER A 82 13.18 -15.52 -5.72
C SER A 82 12.93 -14.38 -6.71
N HIS A 83 12.03 -13.45 -6.36
CA HIS A 83 11.68 -12.26 -7.14
C HIS A 83 11.83 -11.01 -6.29
N SER A 84 12.19 -9.88 -6.91
CA SER A 84 12.22 -8.59 -6.21
C SER A 84 10.82 -8.24 -5.72
N VAL A 85 10.70 -7.89 -4.44
CA VAL A 85 9.46 -7.40 -3.84
C VAL A 85 9.67 -5.96 -3.40
N ILE A 86 8.80 -5.06 -3.86
CA ILE A 86 8.78 -3.64 -3.48
C ILE A 86 7.50 -3.41 -2.68
N VAL A 87 7.61 -2.79 -1.51
CA VAL A 87 6.44 -2.39 -0.72
C VAL A 87 5.89 -1.10 -1.31
N GLY A 88 4.56 -0.99 -1.42
CA GLY A 88 3.89 0.28 -1.71
C GLY A 88 2.72 0.47 -0.76
N PHE A 89 2.58 1.65 -0.18
CA PHE A 89 1.55 1.96 0.80
C PHE A 89 0.39 2.74 0.16
N ASN A 90 -0.84 2.38 0.51
CA ASN A 90 -2.03 3.13 0.11
C ASN A 90 -2.00 4.52 0.73
N GLU A 91 -1.65 4.61 2.01
CA GLU A 91 -1.73 5.84 2.79
C GLU A 91 -0.68 5.94 3.89
N PHE A 92 -0.54 7.17 4.42
CA PHE A 92 0.26 7.57 5.60
C PHE A 92 1.76 7.33 5.56
N CYS A 93 2.27 6.46 4.71
CA CYS A 93 3.67 6.11 4.60
C CYS A 93 4.16 6.20 3.14
N SER A 94 5.45 6.46 2.98
CA SER A 94 6.18 6.28 1.72
C SER A 94 6.93 4.94 1.71
N PRO A 95 7.19 4.37 0.51
CA PRO A 95 6.71 4.83 -0.78
C PRO A 95 5.20 4.56 -0.95
N SER A 96 4.49 5.48 -1.60
CA SER A 96 3.12 5.27 -2.08
C SER A 96 3.07 4.17 -3.14
N LEU A 97 1.88 3.67 -3.47
CA LEU A 97 1.73 2.71 -4.58
C LEU A 97 2.28 3.27 -5.90
N ASP A 98 2.00 4.54 -6.22
CA ASP A 98 2.48 5.16 -7.47
C ASP A 98 4.02 5.23 -7.50
N GLU A 99 4.66 5.58 -6.37
CA GLU A 99 6.12 5.56 -6.24
C GLU A 99 6.68 4.13 -6.36
N ALA A 100 6.03 3.14 -5.74
CA ALA A 100 6.43 1.73 -5.84
C ALA A 100 6.32 1.18 -7.27
N PHE A 101 5.31 1.62 -8.04
CA PHE A 101 5.22 1.30 -9.47
C PHE A 101 6.34 1.95 -10.26
N GLU A 102 6.66 3.23 -9.99
CA GLU A 102 7.75 3.93 -10.66
C GLU A 102 9.10 3.24 -10.40
N GLU A 103 9.38 2.87 -9.16
CA GLU A 103 10.57 2.09 -8.79
C GLU A 103 10.58 0.72 -9.49
N SER A 104 9.45 0.01 -9.49
CA SER A 104 9.32 -1.29 -10.16
C SER A 104 9.60 -1.20 -11.66
N LEU A 105 9.12 -0.15 -12.32
CA LEU A 105 9.29 0.04 -13.76
C LEU A 105 10.74 0.40 -14.15
N GLN A 106 11.50 1.05 -13.26
CA GLN A 106 12.94 1.28 -13.46
C GLN A 106 13.73 -0.03 -13.57
N LEU A 107 13.22 -1.12 -12.99
CA LEU A 107 13.79 -2.45 -13.13
C LEU A 107 13.46 -3.10 -14.48
N THR A 108 12.75 -2.42 -15.40
CA THR A 108 12.36 -2.96 -16.72
C THR A 108 11.81 -4.40 -16.67
N PRO A 109 10.79 -4.70 -15.85
CA PRO A 109 10.27 -6.04 -15.70
C PRO A 109 9.43 -6.45 -16.91
N ASP A 110 9.44 -7.76 -17.21
CA ASP A 110 8.49 -8.36 -18.15
C ASP A 110 7.08 -8.37 -17.54
N LYS A 111 6.98 -8.53 -16.21
CA LYS A 111 5.71 -8.58 -15.48
C LYS A 111 5.82 -7.99 -14.08
N ILE A 112 4.79 -7.23 -13.70
CA ILE A 112 4.54 -6.77 -12.34
C ILE A 112 3.35 -7.56 -11.77
N ILE A 113 3.58 -8.22 -10.63
CA ILE A 113 2.53 -8.88 -9.85
C ILE A 113 2.23 -8.02 -8.63
N VAL A 114 0.97 -7.60 -8.49
CA VAL A 114 0.52 -6.83 -7.34
C VAL A 114 -0.26 -7.76 -6.41
N ILE A 115 0.07 -7.74 -5.13
CA ILE A 115 -0.58 -8.54 -4.09
C ILE A 115 -0.69 -7.74 -2.80
N THR A 116 -1.66 -8.07 -1.95
CA THR A 116 -1.85 -7.41 -0.65
C THR A 116 -2.19 -8.44 0.43
N PRO A 117 -1.76 -8.28 1.70
CA PRO A 117 -2.21 -9.13 2.79
C PRO A 117 -3.62 -8.79 3.28
N MET A 118 -4.31 -7.81 2.70
CA MET A 118 -5.71 -7.52 2.98
C MET A 118 -6.61 -8.62 2.41
N MET A 119 -6.87 -9.65 3.21
CA MET A 119 -7.48 -10.90 2.74
C MET A 119 -9.01 -10.84 2.53
N THR A 120 -9.68 -9.90 3.18
CA THR A 120 -11.14 -9.80 3.21
C THR A 120 -11.68 -8.87 2.14
N GLN A 121 -12.73 -9.30 1.44
CA GLN A 121 -13.51 -8.45 0.54
C GLN A 121 -14.36 -7.44 1.31
N GLY A 122 -14.76 -6.36 0.65
CA GLY A 122 -15.52 -5.23 1.19
C GLY A 122 -14.65 -4.04 1.63
N GLY A 123 -13.33 -4.09 1.41
CA GLY A 123 -12.40 -3.02 1.75
C GLY A 123 -12.09 -2.11 0.56
N GLU A 124 -12.17 -0.80 0.76
CA GLU A 124 -11.95 0.23 -0.28
C GLU A 124 -10.60 0.09 -0.98
N HIS A 125 -9.51 -0.02 -0.21
CA HIS A 125 -8.17 -0.09 -0.79
C HIS A 125 -7.95 -1.27 -1.76
N SER A 126 -8.43 -2.46 -1.38
CA SER A 126 -8.21 -3.67 -2.20
C SER A 126 -9.12 -3.71 -3.42
N GLU A 127 -10.31 -3.11 -3.34
CA GLU A 127 -11.31 -3.13 -4.41
C GLU A 127 -11.20 -1.96 -5.39
N LYS A 128 -10.67 -0.81 -4.94
CA LYS A 128 -10.63 0.43 -5.73
C LYS A 128 -9.22 0.99 -5.85
N ASP A 129 -8.59 1.37 -4.74
CA ASP A 129 -7.36 2.17 -4.78
C ASP A 129 -6.19 1.45 -5.46
N ILE A 130 -5.98 0.17 -5.12
CA ILE A 130 -4.94 -0.65 -5.73
C ILE A 130 -5.21 -0.84 -7.24
N PRO A 131 -6.41 -1.29 -7.67
CA PRO A 131 -6.78 -1.31 -9.09
C PRO A 131 -6.55 0.02 -9.82
N GLU A 132 -6.92 1.14 -9.22
CA GLU A 132 -6.73 2.46 -9.84
C GLU A 132 -5.26 2.82 -10.01
N ALA A 133 -4.41 2.53 -9.01
CA ALA A 133 -2.96 2.71 -9.10
C ALA A 133 -2.35 1.83 -10.21
N ILE A 134 -2.82 0.59 -10.36
CA ILE A 134 -2.42 -0.31 -11.45
C ILE A 134 -2.78 0.31 -12.81
N GLU A 135 -3.99 0.84 -12.96
CA GLU A 135 -4.42 1.47 -14.21
C GLU A 135 -3.62 2.74 -14.53
N ARG A 136 -3.23 3.53 -13.52
CA ARG A 136 -2.31 4.66 -13.71
C ARG A 136 -0.92 4.19 -14.17
N ALA A 137 -0.39 3.12 -13.58
CA ALA A 137 0.90 2.56 -13.96
C ALA A 137 0.90 1.99 -15.39
N LYS A 138 -0.15 1.26 -15.78
CA LYS A 138 -0.35 0.76 -17.16
C LYS A 138 -0.35 1.87 -18.21
N LYS A 139 -0.95 3.02 -17.91
CA LYS A 139 -0.94 4.18 -18.82
C LYS A 139 0.48 4.73 -19.05
N LYS A 140 1.37 4.60 -18.06
CA LYS A 140 2.78 5.02 -18.15
C LYS A 140 3.67 3.98 -18.87
N ASN A 141 3.29 2.70 -18.89
CA ASN A 141 4.07 1.63 -19.50
C ASN A 141 3.17 0.57 -20.19
N HIS A 142 3.34 0.41 -21.51
CA HIS A 142 2.54 -0.48 -22.34
C HIS A 142 3.21 -1.84 -22.63
N THR A 143 4.45 -2.05 -22.17
CA THR A 143 5.24 -3.25 -22.49
C THR A 143 5.26 -4.28 -21.37
N THR A 144 5.13 -3.83 -20.12
CA THR A 144 5.12 -4.69 -18.93
C THR A 144 3.73 -5.29 -18.72
N GLU A 145 3.64 -6.59 -18.46
CA GLU A 145 2.39 -7.25 -18.07
C GLU A 145 2.06 -6.92 -16.61
N PHE A 146 0.78 -6.67 -16.29
CA PHE A 146 0.35 -6.43 -14.91
C PHE A 146 -0.65 -7.52 -14.49
N SER A 147 -0.49 -8.06 -13.29
CA SER A 147 -1.45 -8.99 -12.68
C SER A 147 -1.74 -8.59 -11.24
N TYR A 148 -3.01 -8.39 -10.92
CA TYR A 148 -3.47 -8.19 -9.55
C TYR A 148 -3.97 -9.52 -8.99
N VAL A 149 -3.31 -10.05 -7.95
CA VAL A 149 -3.59 -11.38 -7.38
C VAL A 149 -4.49 -11.24 -6.16
N TRP A 150 -5.71 -10.74 -6.40
CA TRP A 150 -6.78 -10.54 -5.43
C TRP A 150 -8.13 -10.56 -6.17
N PRO A 151 -9.24 -11.04 -5.59
CA PRO A 151 -9.40 -11.54 -4.22
C PRO A 151 -8.83 -12.95 -4.01
N PHE A 152 -8.54 -13.29 -2.75
CA PHE A 152 -8.10 -14.63 -2.39
C PHE A 152 -9.27 -15.62 -2.35
N ASN A 153 -8.97 -16.89 -2.60
CA ASN A 153 -9.93 -17.97 -2.41
C ASN A 153 -10.24 -18.13 -0.91
N ILE A 154 -11.52 -18.07 -0.54
CA ILE A 154 -11.97 -18.13 0.86
C ILE A 154 -11.49 -19.40 1.60
N ASN A 155 -11.42 -20.54 0.91
CA ASN A 155 -10.93 -21.79 1.51
C ASN A 155 -9.43 -21.72 1.82
N LYS A 156 -8.64 -20.98 1.03
CA LYS A 156 -7.21 -20.76 1.32
C LYS A 156 -7.02 -19.83 2.53
N ILE A 157 -7.83 -18.79 2.66
CA ILE A 157 -7.84 -17.93 3.85
C ILE A 157 -8.18 -18.76 5.09
N ALA A 158 -9.28 -19.52 5.03
CA ALA A 158 -9.71 -20.37 6.13
C ALA A 158 -8.65 -21.42 6.49
N ALA A 159 -7.97 -22.01 5.51
CA ALA A 159 -6.88 -22.96 5.75
C ALA A 159 -5.68 -22.34 6.45
N PHE A 160 -5.25 -21.13 6.04
CA PHE A 160 -4.17 -20.38 6.71
C PHE A 160 -4.53 -20.09 8.17
N LEU A 161 -5.74 -19.59 8.44
CA LEU A 161 -6.20 -19.33 9.81
C LEU A 161 -6.30 -20.62 10.64
N ALA A 162 -6.77 -21.71 10.04
CA ALA A 162 -6.86 -23.00 10.71
C ALA A 162 -5.48 -23.59 11.04
N GLU A 163 -4.47 -23.37 10.20
CA GLU A 163 -3.08 -23.79 10.47
C GLU A 163 -2.54 -23.11 11.73
N GLN A 164 -2.73 -21.80 11.86
CA GLN A 164 -2.34 -21.04 13.06
C GLN A 164 -3.07 -21.51 14.32
N ILE A 165 -4.37 -21.79 14.22
CA ILE A 165 -5.17 -22.25 15.36
C ILE A 165 -4.74 -23.64 15.85
N LYS A 166 -4.35 -24.53 14.93
CA LYS A 166 -3.88 -25.89 15.28
C LYS A 166 -2.58 -25.92 16.07
N GLU A 167 -1.83 -24.83 16.13
CA GLU A 167 -0.66 -24.73 17.01
C GLU A 167 -1.05 -24.69 18.50
N TYR A 168 -2.33 -24.45 18.79
CA TYR A 168 -2.86 -24.28 20.15
C TYR A 168 -3.69 -25.47 20.65
N TYR A 169 -3.82 -26.56 19.86
CA TYR A 169 -4.37 -27.84 20.33
C TYR A 169 -3.83 -29.05 19.56
#